data_AF-A0A1T5BVK1-F1
#
_entry.id   AF-A0A1T5BVK1-F1
#
_cell.length_a   1.000
_cell.length_b   1.000
_cell.length_c   1.000
_cell.angle_alpha   90.00
_cell.angle_beta   90.00
_cell.angle_gamma   90.00
#
_symmetry.space_group_name_H-M   'P 1'
#
loop_
_entity.id
_entity.type
_entity.pdbx_description
1 polymer ?
#
loop_
_entity_poly.entity_id
_entity_poly.type
_entity_poly.pdbx_seq_one_letter_code
_entity_poly.pdbx_strand_id
1 'polypeptide(L)' 'MKSFFEGIADLFVNVIFKYTMDPFRFAESWAISNILNWMFMLIGSAAFIYWMLQLKKYNDSGEEDTSSTSHSYL' A
#
# COMPACT_ATOMS: atom_id res chain seq x y z
N MET A 1 -4.77 30.36 -23.58
CA MET A 1 -4.65 29.51 -22.37
C MET A 1 -5.68 28.37 -22.33
N LYS A 2 -6.98 28.59 -22.64
CA LYS A 2 -8.01 27.53 -22.61
C LYS A 2 -7.64 26.25 -23.39
N SER A 3 -7.22 26.38 -24.65
CA SER A 3 -6.84 25.26 -25.51
C SER A 3 -5.67 24.42 -24.95
N PHE A 4 -4.74 25.00 -24.20
CA PHE A 4 -3.64 24.26 -23.57
C PHE A 4 -4.15 23.32 -22.48
N PHE A 5 -5.04 23.81 -21.61
CA PHE A 5 -5.65 22.99 -20.56
C PHE A 5 -6.63 21.95 -21.13
N GLU A 6 -7.33 22.27 -22.21
CA GLU A 6 -8.16 21.29 -22.93
C GLU A 6 -7.32 20.17 -23.54
N GLY A 7 -6.15 20.48 -24.10
CA GLY A 7 -5.20 19.48 -24.59
C GLY A 7 -4.68 18.56 -23.48
N ILE A 8 -4.41 19.11 -22.29
CA ILE A 8 -4.05 18.29 -21.11
C ILE A 8 -5.23 17.38 -20.72
N ALA A 9 -6.43 17.93 -20.61
CA ALA A 9 -7.62 17.15 -20.26
C ALA A 9 -7.87 16.02 -21.26
N ASP A 10 -7.71 16.29 -22.55
CA ASP A 10 -7.87 15.30 -23.62
C ASP A 10 -6.84 14.18 -23.52
N LEU A 11 -5.55 14.52 -23.31
CA LEU A 11 -4.48 13.54 -23.10
C LEU A 11 -4.79 12.61 -21.91
N PHE A 12 -5.22 13.16 -20.78
CA PHE A 12 -5.47 12.34 -19.60
C PHE A 12 -6.77 11.54 -19.71
N VAL A 13 -7.88 12.15 -20.12
CA VAL A 13 -9.19 11.50 -20.12
C VAL A 13 -9.35 10.56 -21.31
N ASN A 14 -9.06 11.04 -22.52
CA ASN A 14 -9.38 10.31 -23.75
C ASN A 14 -8.25 9.40 -24.24
N VAL A 15 -7.01 9.63 -23.79
CA VAL A 15 -5.87 8.77 -24.10
C VAL A 15 -5.49 7.94 -22.89
N ILE A 16 -4.89 8.53 -21.86
CA ILE A 16 -4.26 7.78 -20.77
C ILE A 16 -5.29 6.96 -19.98
N PHE A 17 -6.30 7.60 -19.39
CA PHE A 17 -7.28 6.94 -18.53
C PHE A 17 -8.21 6.02 -19.30
N LYS A 18 -8.54 6.34 -20.56
CA LYS A 18 -9.31 5.45 -21.41
C LYS A 18 -8.64 4.10 -21.63
N TYR A 19 -7.32 4.08 -21.86
CA TYR A 19 -6.60 2.82 -22.08
C TYR A 19 -6.16 2.13 -20.78
N THR A 20 -6.02 2.85 -19.66
CA THR A 20 -5.49 2.27 -18.41
C THR A 20 -6.51 2.13 -17.28
N MET A 21 -7.46 3.06 -17.11
CA MET A 21 -8.38 3.08 -15.96
C MET A 21 -9.81 2.63 -16.31
N ASP A 22 -10.32 2.99 -17.49
CA ASP A 22 -11.69 2.65 -17.91
C ASP A 22 -11.99 1.14 -17.89
N PRO A 23 -11.08 0.23 -18.28
CA PRO A 23 -11.34 -1.21 -18.21
C PRO A 23 -11.65 -1.70 -16.80
N PHE A 24 -11.02 -1.12 -15.78
CA PHE A 24 -11.28 -1.47 -14.37
C PHE A 24 -12.51 -0.74 -13.83
N ARG A 25 -12.72 0.52 -14.27
CA ARG A 25 -13.88 1.32 -13.87
C ARG A 25 -15.21 0.71 -14.32
N PHE A 26 -15.26 0.20 -15.54
CA PHE A 26 -16.45 -0.37 -16.14
C PHE A 26 -16.47 -1.91 -16.10
N ALA A 27 -15.56 -2.53 -15.34
CA ALA A 27 -15.60 -3.97 -15.11
C ALA A 27 -16.88 -4.35 -14.35
N GLU A 28 -17.57 -5.42 -14.78
CA GLU A 28 -18.75 -5.93 -14.08
C GLU A 28 -18.40 -6.62 -12.75
N SER A 29 -17.20 -7.20 -12.68
CA SER A 29 -16.73 -7.87 -11.47
C SER A 29 -16.23 -6.84 -10.45
N TRP A 30 -16.93 -6.76 -9.33
CA TRP A 30 -16.53 -5.95 -8.18
C TRP A 30 -15.07 -6.18 -7.77
N ALA A 31 -14.59 -7.43 -7.83
CA ALA A 31 -13.21 -7.76 -7.49
C ALA A 31 -12.20 -7.13 -8.48
N ILE A 32 -12.51 -7.16 -9.78
CA ILE A 32 -11.66 -6.58 -10.83
C ILE A 32 -11.65 -5.06 -10.75
N SER A 33 -12.81 -4.43 -10.48
CA SER A 33 -12.87 -2.97 -10.28
C SER A 33 -12.02 -2.49 -9.11
N ASN A 34 -11.79 -3.36 -8.11
CA ASN A 34 -11.02 -3.06 -6.91
C ASN A 34 -9.59 -3.63 -6.95
N ILE A 35 -9.05 -4.01 -8.12
CA ILE A 35 -7.75 -4.68 -8.22
C ILE A 35 -6.60 -3.86 -7.59
N LEU A 36 -6.62 -2.53 -7.71
CA LEU A 36 -5.62 -1.66 -7.08
C LEU A 36 -5.68 -1.71 -5.54
N ASN A 37 -6.87 -1.79 -4.97
CA ASN A 37 -7.07 -1.94 -3.53
C ASN A 37 -6.53 -3.29 -3.06
N TRP A 38 -6.82 -4.36 -3.81
CA TRP A 38 -6.27 -5.69 -3.54
C TRP A 38 -4.74 -5.69 -3.54
N MET A 39 -4.13 -5.11 -4.58
CA MET A 39 -2.67 -5.01 -4.69
C MET A 39 -2.07 -4.21 -3.53
N PHE A 40 -2.67 -3.07 -3.18
CA PHE A 40 -2.23 -2.26 -2.04
C PHE A 40 -2.29 -3.05 -0.72
N MET A 41 -3.40 -3.74 -0.47
CA MET A 41 -3.57 -4.55 0.74
C MET A 41 -2.59 -5.73 0.79
N LEU A 42 -2.31 -6.38 -0.34
CA LEU A 42 -1.34 -7.47 -0.42
C LEU A 42 0.08 -6.99 -0.14
N ILE A 43 0.49 -5.88 -0.76
CA ILE A 43 1.82 -5.29 -0.54
C ILE A 43 1.96 -4.85 0.93
N GLY A 44 0.95 -4.16 1.48
CA GLY A 44 0.94 -3.74 2.88
C GLY A 44 1.02 -4.93 3.84
N SER A 45 0.27 -5.99 3.58
CA SER A 45 0.29 -7.22 4.36
C SER A 45 1.65 -7.92 4.30
N ALA A 46 2.25 -8.02 3.11
CA ALA A 46 3.56 -8.63 2.93
C ALA A 46 4.65 -7.84 3.66
N ALA A 47 4.65 -6.51 3.56
CA ALA A 47 5.57 -5.64 4.29
C ALA A 47 5.39 -5.76 5.82
N PHE A 48 4.13 -5.80 6.29
CA PHE A 48 3.83 -6.00 7.71
C PHE A 48 4.37 -7.34 8.24
N ILE A 49 4.09 -8.44 7.52
CA ILE A 49 4.59 -9.77 7.90
C ILE A 49 6.13 -9.80 7.91
N TYR A 50 6.77 -9.22 6.89
CA TYR A 50 8.23 -9.11 6.85
C TYR A 50 8.79 -8.42 8.09
N TRP A 51 8.22 -7.26 8.47
CA TRP A 51 8.69 -6.52 9.64
C TRP A 51 8.44 -7.25 10.95
N MET A 52 7.29 -7.92 11.10
CA MET A 52 7.01 -8.76 12.27
C MET A 52 8.02 -9.91 12.41
N LEU A 53 8.44 -10.52 11.30
CA LEU A 53 9.47 -11.56 11.31
C LEU A 53 10.86 -11.00 11.64
N GLN A 54 11.19 -9.79 11.17
CA GLN A 54 12.44 -9.13 11.56
C GLN A 54 12.47 -8.87 13.07
N LEU A 55 11.41 -8.30 13.63
CA LEU A 55 11.31 -8.05 15.09
C LEU A 55 11.44 -9.35 15.88
N LYS A 56 10.75 -10.42 15.45
CA LYS A 56 10.88 -11.72 16.07
C LYS A 56 12.32 -12.24 16.05
N LYS A 57 13.02 -12.11 14.91
CA LYS A 57 14.41 -12.55 14.78
C LYS A 57 15.35 -11.87 15.79
N TYR A 58 15.16 -10.57 16.04
CA TYR A 58 15.97 -9.85 17.02
C TYR A 58 15.58 -10.20 18.46
N ASN A 59 14.28 -10.35 18.74
CA ASN A 59 13.83 -10.83 20.04
C ASN A 59 14.38 -12.23 20.36
N ASP A 60 14.43 -13.12 19.37
CA ASP A 60 14.92 -14.49 19.52
C ASP A 60 16.47 -14.59 19.57
N SER A 61 17.22 -13.50 19.26
CA SER A 61 18.69 -13.52 19.29
C SER A 61 19.26 -13.51 20.72
N GLY A 62 18.47 -13.08 21.70
CA GLY A 62 18.91 -12.96 23.10
C GLY A 62 19.97 -11.88 23.33
N GLU A 63 20.24 -11.03 22.34
CA GLU A 63 21.20 -9.91 22.43
C GLU A 63 20.60 -8.65 23.07
N GLU A 64 19.27 -8.57 23.18
CA GLU A 64 18.58 -7.45 23.83
C GLU A 64 18.63 -7.59 25.37
N ASP A 65 19.15 -6.55 26.03
CA ASP A 65 19.03 -6.41 27.48
C ASP A 65 17.58 -6.04 27.83
N THR A 66 16.83 -7.03 28.31
CA THR A 66 15.43 -6.89 28.74
C THR A 66 15.32 -6.61 30.24
N SER A 67 16.42 -6.29 30.93
CA SER A 67 16.38 -6.00 32.36
C SER A 67 15.49 -4.78 32.64
N SER A 68 14.47 -4.98 33.49
CA SER A 68 13.59 -3.91 33.92
C SER A 68 14.26 -3.14 35.05
N THR A 69 14.48 -1.83 34.87
CA THR A 69 14.98 -0.93 35.92
C THR A 69 13.86 -0.43 36.85
N SER A 70 12.74 -1.15 36.92
CA SER A 70 11.63 -0.77 37.80
C SER A 70 12.05 -0.90 39.26
N HIS A 71 12.00 0.22 39.98
CA HIS A 71 12.21 0.23 41.43
C HIS A 71 11.06 -0.53 42.10
N SER A 72 11.42 -1.47 42.98
CA SER A 72 10.46 -2.09 43.89
C SER A 72 9.82 -0.98 44.74
N TYR A 73 8.51 -0.77 44.61
CA TYR A 73 7.77 0.10 45.50
C TYR A 73 7.77 -0.54 46.90
N LEU A 74 8.53 0.06 47.81
CA LEU A 74 8.30 -0.04 49.26
C LEU A 74 7.26 1.00 49.66
#